data_AF-A0A194Q465-F1
#
_entry.id   AF-A0A194Q465-F1
#
_cell.length_a   1.000
_cell.length_b   1.000
_cell.length_c   1.000
_cell.angle_alpha   90.00
_cell.angle_beta   90.00
_cell.angle_gamma   90.00
#
_symmetry.space_group_name_H-M   'P 1'
#
loop_
_entity.id
_entity.type
_entity.pdbx_description
1 polymer ?
#
loop_
_entity_poly.entity_id
_entity_poly.type
_entity_poly.pdbx_seq_one_letter_code
_entity_poly.pdbx_strand_id
1 'polypeptide(L)'
;MEVEVNNTVEFSNTDIKPSIFCKYCLNPENKQDNPGLRCEICNSFVHLTCLRRPGTPGDFACDVFFEFVCAECSGNNEEVFERKRFQWVNVLLLTLHHLSIQSYGISNNGFFHYKTHICSFIDRNWVLLFGTHFKQKKSWVGTIAGALSVYNNTFFMSGSVALGETGWWRLLHSFSPAVAAHINLELSKEKIKGRPRNYLNVDKRLFFTKAAELGYKDLIKDIGDQPPCKKMRLDSECEPSTSQEFAYDVE
;
A
#
# COMPACT_ATOMS: atom_id res chain seq x y z
N MET A 1 -47.33 -13.08 49.03
CA MET A 1 -47.30 -12.08 47.95
C MET A 1 -46.27 -11.08 48.43
N GLU A 2 -45.07 -11.01 47.89
CA GLU A 2 -44.76 -10.70 46.49
C GLU A 2 -43.60 -11.53 45.96
N VAL A 3 -43.59 -11.67 44.63
CA VAL A 3 -42.74 -12.51 43.80
C VAL A 3 -42.00 -11.58 42.81
N GLU A 4 -40.71 -11.86 42.60
CA GLU A 4 -39.87 -11.51 41.43
C GLU A 4 -39.51 -10.02 41.21
N VAL A 5 -38.38 -9.62 40.60
CA VAL A 5 -37.51 -10.29 39.61
C VAL A 5 -36.04 -9.86 39.83
N ASN A 6 -35.14 -10.83 39.96
CA ASN A 6 -33.71 -10.66 39.71
C ASN A 6 -33.45 -10.70 38.20
N ASN A 7 -32.64 -9.78 37.66
CA ASN A 7 -31.86 -10.03 36.44
C ASN A 7 -30.73 -8.99 36.30
N THR A 8 -29.65 -9.22 37.04
CA THR A 8 -28.33 -8.70 36.67
C THR A 8 -27.81 -9.53 35.50
N VAL A 9 -27.83 -8.94 34.30
CA VAL A 9 -27.17 -9.52 33.12
C VAL A 9 -25.66 -9.37 33.34
N GLU A 10 -25.04 -10.44 33.81
CA GLU A 10 -23.59 -10.59 33.81
C GLU A 10 -23.11 -10.72 32.37
N PHE A 11 -22.52 -9.64 31.82
CA PHE A 11 -21.73 -9.72 30.61
C PHE A 11 -20.45 -10.50 30.91
N SER A 12 -20.46 -11.78 30.56
CA SER A 12 -19.26 -12.61 30.57
C SER A 12 -18.27 -12.08 29.53
N ASN A 13 -17.25 -11.35 29.98
CA ASN A 13 -16.02 -11.13 29.22
C ASN A 13 -15.30 -12.48 29.09
N THR A 14 -15.71 -13.28 28.11
CA THR A 14 -14.89 -14.39 27.64
C THR A 14 -13.82 -13.80 26.72
N ASP A 15 -12.56 -14.10 26.99
CA ASP A 15 -11.45 -13.79 26.10
C ASP A 15 -11.64 -14.54 24.77
N ILE A 16 -12.38 -13.94 23.83
CA ILE A 16 -12.62 -14.51 22.50
C ILE A 16 -11.31 -14.46 21.73
N LYS A 17 -10.60 -15.60 21.72
CA LYS A 17 -9.39 -15.77 20.90
C LYS A 17 -9.74 -15.50 19.43
N PRO A 18 -9.01 -14.62 18.73
CA PRO A 18 -9.28 -14.30 17.32
C PRO A 18 -9.21 -15.55 16.46
N SER A 19 -10.29 -15.85 15.73
CA SER A 19 -10.29 -16.91 14.73
C SER A 19 -9.32 -16.55 13.60
N ILE A 20 -8.53 -17.54 13.17
CA ILE A 20 -7.68 -17.44 11.96
C ILE A 20 -8.39 -17.95 10.71
N PHE A 21 -9.61 -18.48 10.84
CA PHE A 21 -10.41 -18.98 9.73
C PHE A 21 -11.48 -17.97 9.34
N CYS A 22 -11.71 -17.86 8.04
CA CYS A 22 -12.75 -17.01 7.49
C CYS A 22 -14.12 -17.51 7.92
N LYS A 23 -14.97 -16.59 8.40
CA LYS A 23 -16.33 -16.87 8.84
C LYS A 23 -17.21 -17.48 7.75
N TYR A 24 -16.98 -17.12 6.49
CA TYR A 24 -17.86 -17.48 5.39
C TYR A 24 -17.39 -18.70 4.59
N CYS A 25 -16.10 -18.80 4.28
CA CYS A 25 -15.57 -19.91 3.48
C CYS A 25 -14.78 -20.94 4.31
N LEU A 26 -14.58 -20.70 5.61
CA LEU A 26 -13.85 -21.57 6.54
C LEU A 26 -12.38 -21.84 6.18
N ASN A 27 -11.84 -21.19 5.16
CA ASN A 27 -10.42 -21.25 4.82
C ASN A 27 -9.58 -20.34 5.73
N PRO A 28 -8.30 -20.66 5.96
CA PRO A 28 -7.43 -19.86 6.81
C PRO A 28 -7.14 -18.47 6.23
N GLU A 29 -6.76 -17.54 7.11
CA GLU A 29 -6.24 -16.23 6.75
C GLU A 29 -4.91 -16.35 5.99
N ASN A 30 -4.80 -15.69 4.84
CA ASN A 30 -3.54 -15.48 4.15
C ASN A 30 -3.41 -13.99 3.79
N LYS A 31 -2.58 -13.25 4.55
CA LYS A 31 -2.40 -11.81 4.32
C LYS A 31 -1.85 -11.47 2.93
N GLN A 32 -1.12 -12.38 2.28
CA GLN A 32 -0.51 -12.12 0.99
C GLN A 32 -1.49 -12.33 -0.16
N ASP A 33 -2.09 -13.52 -0.24
CA ASP A 33 -2.86 -13.94 -1.43
C ASP A 33 -4.37 -13.79 -1.27
N ASN A 34 -4.87 -13.88 -0.04
CA ASN A 34 -6.30 -13.75 0.26
C ASN A 34 -6.48 -12.95 1.54
N PRO A 35 -6.16 -11.64 1.52
CA PRO A 35 -6.30 -10.79 2.68
C PRO A 35 -7.77 -10.63 3.07
N GLY A 36 -8.01 -10.07 4.25
CA GLY A 36 -9.35 -9.89 4.77
C GLY A 36 -9.43 -8.89 5.91
N LEU A 37 -10.64 -8.72 6.41
CA LEU A 37 -10.98 -7.81 7.48
C LEU A 37 -11.42 -8.59 8.72
N ARG A 38 -11.30 -7.97 9.89
CA ARG A 38 -11.78 -8.52 11.16
C ARG A 38 -12.93 -7.69 11.66
N CYS A 39 -13.99 -8.34 12.11
CA CYS A 39 -15.14 -7.66 12.66
C CYS A 39 -14.81 -7.06 14.02
N GLU A 40 -15.07 -5.78 14.24
CA GLU A 40 -14.80 -5.08 15.51
C GLU A 40 -15.64 -5.62 16.70
N ILE A 41 -16.76 -6.28 16.43
CA ILE A 41 -17.69 -6.79 17.46
C ILE A 41 -17.40 -8.26 17.81
N CYS A 42 -17.44 -9.16 16.82
CA CYS A 42 -17.26 -10.61 17.07
C CYS A 42 -15.84 -11.12 16.81
N ASN A 43 -14.90 -10.24 16.41
CA ASN A 43 -13.50 -10.57 16.08
C ASN A 43 -13.31 -11.66 15.00
N SER A 44 -14.39 -12.01 14.29
CA SER A 44 -14.36 -12.98 13.20
C SER A 44 -13.65 -12.40 11.99
N PHE A 45 -12.83 -13.21 11.34
CA PHE A 45 -12.11 -12.85 10.13
C PHE A 45 -12.96 -13.15 8.89
N VAL A 46 -12.90 -12.28 7.88
CA VAL A 46 -13.59 -12.43 6.59
C VAL A 46 -12.65 -12.03 5.48
N HIS A 47 -12.42 -12.91 4.50
CA HIS A 47 -11.63 -12.56 3.30
C HIS A 47 -12.32 -11.47 2.48
N LEU A 48 -11.54 -10.62 1.80
CA LEU A 48 -12.10 -9.56 0.93
C LEU A 48 -12.98 -10.14 -0.19
N THR A 49 -12.64 -11.32 -0.69
CA THR A 49 -13.38 -12.06 -1.72
C THR A 49 -14.65 -12.73 -1.18
N CYS A 50 -14.75 -12.90 0.14
CA CYS A 50 -15.90 -13.53 0.79
C CYS A 50 -16.91 -12.51 1.31
N LEU A 51 -16.60 -11.21 1.29
CA LEU A 51 -17.55 -10.15 1.61
C LEU A 51 -18.82 -10.31 0.76
N ARG A 52 -19.99 -10.03 1.33
CA ARG A 52 -21.29 -10.21 0.65
C ARG A 52 -21.36 -9.44 -0.67
N ARG A 53 -20.72 -8.27 -0.72
CA ARG A 53 -20.33 -7.62 -1.97
C ARG A 53 -18.81 -7.78 -2.10
N PRO A 54 -18.31 -8.49 -3.13
CA PRO A 54 -16.88 -8.67 -3.29
C PRO A 54 -16.16 -7.32 -3.36
N GLY A 55 -15.12 -7.17 -2.55
CA GLY A 55 -14.34 -5.94 -2.46
C GLY A 55 -14.81 -4.96 -1.38
N THR A 56 -14.03 -3.90 -1.20
CA THR A 56 -14.27 -2.85 -0.20
C THR A 56 -14.68 -1.55 -0.87
N PRO A 57 -15.25 -0.57 -0.13
CA PRO A 57 -15.60 0.72 -0.71
C PRO A 57 -14.44 1.38 -1.46
N GLY A 58 -14.67 1.72 -2.74
CA GLY A 58 -13.66 2.29 -3.64
C GLY A 58 -12.93 1.27 -4.52
N ASP A 59 -13.12 -0.03 -4.27
CA ASP A 59 -12.61 -1.14 -5.09
C ASP A 59 -11.09 -1.10 -5.35
N PHE A 60 -10.33 -0.63 -4.36
CA PHE A 60 -8.88 -0.69 -4.42
C PHE A 60 -8.41 -2.11 -4.13
N ALA A 61 -7.62 -2.66 -5.06
CA ALA A 61 -7.04 -3.98 -4.96
C ALA A 61 -6.34 -4.21 -3.60
N CYS A 62 -6.78 -5.26 -2.89
CA CYS A 62 -6.26 -5.68 -1.60
C CYS A 62 -6.34 -4.61 -0.49
N ASP A 63 -7.33 -3.70 -0.54
CA ASP A 63 -7.55 -2.69 0.48
C ASP A 63 -8.17 -3.27 1.75
N VAL A 64 -7.35 -3.33 2.80
CA VAL A 64 -7.71 -3.84 4.13
C VAL A 64 -7.84 -2.73 5.19
N PHE A 65 -7.84 -1.46 4.79
CA PHE A 65 -7.77 -0.35 5.74
C PHE A 65 -9.15 0.16 6.15
N PHE A 66 -9.93 -0.72 6.78
CA PHE A 66 -11.26 -0.44 7.28
C PHE A 66 -11.46 -0.96 8.70
N GLU A 67 -12.24 -0.23 9.48
CA GLU A 67 -12.97 -0.77 10.62
C GLU A 67 -14.21 -1.44 10.05
N PHE A 68 -14.38 -2.72 10.34
CA PHE A 68 -15.36 -3.58 9.69
C PHE A 68 -16.35 -4.14 10.70
N VAL A 69 -17.63 -4.13 10.36
CA VAL A 69 -18.66 -4.84 11.10
C VAL A 69 -19.36 -5.81 10.15
N CYS A 70 -19.28 -7.10 10.49
CA CYS A 70 -19.95 -8.12 9.69
C CYS A 70 -21.47 -8.00 9.81
N ALA A 71 -22.20 -8.48 8.81
CA ALA A 71 -23.63 -8.32 8.75
C ALA A 71 -24.39 -8.86 9.98
N GLU A 72 -23.99 -9.99 10.55
CA GLU A 72 -24.62 -10.53 11.77
C GLU A 72 -24.47 -9.64 13.01
N CYS A 73 -23.41 -8.82 13.06
CA CYS A 73 -23.18 -7.89 14.16
C CYS A 73 -23.77 -6.50 13.88
N SER A 74 -24.15 -6.22 12.64
CA SER A 74 -24.83 -4.98 12.27
C SER A 74 -26.32 -5.06 12.62
N GLY A 75 -26.91 -3.95 13.06
CA GLY A 75 -28.35 -3.90 13.39
C GLY A 75 -29.28 -4.04 12.17
N ASN A 76 -28.76 -3.87 10.95
CA ASN A 76 -29.50 -3.91 9.69
C ASN A 76 -29.17 -5.14 8.82
N ASN A 77 -28.36 -6.08 9.32
CA ASN A 77 -27.88 -7.23 8.56
C ASN A 77 -27.12 -6.85 7.27
N GLU A 78 -26.37 -5.75 7.29
CA GLU A 78 -25.48 -5.31 6.21
C GLU A 78 -24.03 -5.20 6.69
N GLU A 79 -23.07 -5.41 5.77
CA GLU A 79 -21.66 -5.19 6.09
C GLU A 79 -21.39 -3.68 6.16
N VAL A 80 -20.83 -3.23 7.28
CA VAL A 80 -20.49 -1.82 7.51
C VAL A 80 -18.98 -1.65 7.44
N PHE A 81 -18.56 -0.63 6.70
CA PHE A 81 -17.15 -0.29 6.51
C PHE A 81 -16.93 1.17 6.90
N GLU A 82 -16.05 1.39 7.87
CA GLU A 82 -15.58 2.71 8.21
C GLU A 82 -14.10 2.84 7.85
N ARG A 83 -13.74 3.90 7.12
CA ARG A 83 -12.38 4.08 6.61
C ARG A 83 -11.43 4.34 7.77
N LYS A 84 -10.52 3.41 8.05
CA LYS A 84 -9.53 3.58 9.11
C LYS A 84 -8.53 4.67 8.71
N ARG A 85 -8.10 5.47 9.68
CA ARG A 85 -6.98 6.39 9.46
C ARG A 85 -5.67 5.60 9.38
N PHE A 86 -4.99 5.63 8.24
CA PHE A 86 -3.67 5.00 8.10
C PHE A 86 -2.55 6.00 7.73
N GLN A 87 -1.30 5.57 7.97
CA GLN A 87 -0.10 6.36 7.73
C GLN A 87 0.16 6.56 6.22
N TRP A 88 0.84 7.64 5.84
CA TRP A 88 1.17 7.92 4.43
C TRP A 88 1.90 6.78 3.71
N VAL A 89 2.76 6.03 4.42
CA VAL A 89 3.40 4.83 3.85
C VAL A 89 2.39 3.77 3.41
N ASN A 90 1.31 3.55 4.17
CA ASN A 90 0.27 2.60 3.82
C ASN A 90 -0.59 3.11 2.64
N VAL A 91 -0.79 4.44 2.52
CA VAL A 91 -1.41 5.06 1.33
C VAL A 91 -0.60 4.77 0.09
N LEU A 92 0.71 4.96 0.18
CA LEU A 92 1.64 4.72 -0.92
C LEU A 92 1.72 3.25 -1.30
N LEU A 93 1.73 2.35 -0.31
CA LEU A 93 1.69 0.91 -0.51
C LEU A 93 0.42 0.49 -1.26
N LEU A 94 -0.76 0.92 -0.80
CA LEU A 94 -2.03 0.62 -1.47
C LEU A 94 -2.06 1.21 -2.88
N THR A 95 -1.67 2.48 -3.03
CA THR A 95 -1.68 3.19 -4.32
C THR A 95 -0.79 2.49 -5.33
N LEU A 96 0.47 2.22 -4.98
CA LEU A 96 1.42 1.57 -5.90
C LEU A 96 1.03 0.12 -6.18
N HIS A 97 0.49 -0.60 -5.19
CA HIS A 97 -0.03 -1.96 -5.40
C HIS A 97 -1.17 -1.95 -6.43
N HIS A 98 -2.16 -1.09 -6.22
CA HIS A 98 -3.27 -0.92 -7.14
C HIS A 98 -2.83 -0.50 -8.53
N LEU A 99 -1.97 0.53 -8.66
CA LEU A 99 -1.44 0.97 -9.95
C LEU A 99 -0.65 -0.14 -10.66
N SER A 100 0.12 -0.94 -9.92
CA SER A 100 0.90 -2.04 -10.51
C SER A 100 0.05 -3.15 -11.11
N ILE A 101 -1.17 -3.34 -10.61
CA ILE A 101 -2.11 -4.36 -11.09
C ILE A 101 -3.04 -3.78 -12.16
N GLN A 102 -3.66 -2.64 -11.89
CA GLN A 102 -4.77 -2.09 -12.68
C GLN A 102 -4.33 -1.06 -13.72
N SER A 103 -3.10 -0.55 -13.63
CA SER A 103 -2.62 0.55 -14.47
C SER A 103 -1.17 0.33 -14.92
N TYR A 104 -0.79 -0.92 -15.14
CA TYR A 104 0.57 -1.26 -15.58
C TYR A 104 0.96 -0.55 -16.89
N GLY A 105 -0.01 -0.31 -17.78
CA GLY A 105 0.21 0.33 -19.09
C GLY A 105 0.69 1.80 -19.05
N ILE A 106 0.54 2.51 -17.93
CA ILE A 106 1.09 3.87 -17.76
C ILE A 106 2.43 3.88 -17.01
N SER A 107 2.94 2.71 -16.62
CA SER A 107 4.22 2.60 -15.93
C SER A 107 5.39 2.69 -16.92
N ASN A 108 6.53 3.18 -16.45
CA ASN A 108 7.80 3.10 -17.17
C ASN A 108 8.63 1.98 -16.52
N ASN A 109 8.70 0.81 -17.14
CA ASN A 109 9.35 -0.40 -16.60
C ASN A 109 8.87 -0.76 -15.18
N GLY A 110 7.56 -0.63 -14.93
CA GLY A 110 6.96 -0.86 -13.62
C GLY A 110 7.16 0.26 -12.59
N PHE A 111 7.81 1.36 -12.97
CA PHE A 111 7.90 2.57 -12.15
C PHE A 111 6.78 3.56 -12.47
N PHE A 112 6.33 4.27 -11.46
CA PHE A 112 5.31 5.30 -11.53
C PHE A 112 5.90 6.62 -11.07
N HIS A 113 5.69 7.68 -11.85
CA HIS A 113 6.17 9.00 -11.51
C HIS A 113 5.32 9.60 -10.37
N TYR A 114 5.96 10.10 -9.31
CA TYR A 114 5.28 10.45 -8.07
C TYR A 114 4.23 11.55 -8.26
N LYS A 115 4.49 12.52 -9.12
CA LYS A 115 3.60 13.67 -9.29
C LYS A 115 2.44 13.38 -10.24
N THR A 116 2.74 12.76 -11.38
CA THR A 116 1.77 12.57 -12.47
C THR A 116 0.96 11.28 -12.33
N HIS A 117 1.46 10.27 -11.63
CA HIS A 117 0.77 9.01 -11.43
C HIS A 117 0.28 8.88 -9.98
N ILE A 118 1.19 8.91 -9.01
CA ILE A 118 0.87 8.63 -7.60
C ILE A 118 0.01 9.76 -7.00
N CYS A 119 0.48 11.01 -7.05
CA CYS A 119 -0.27 12.15 -6.54
C CYS A 119 -1.59 12.33 -7.29
N SER A 120 -1.60 12.26 -8.62
CA SER A 120 -2.84 12.35 -9.40
C SER A 120 -3.85 11.23 -9.07
N PHE A 121 -3.40 10.02 -8.73
CA PHE A 121 -4.28 8.95 -8.26
C PHE A 121 -4.87 9.29 -6.88
N ILE A 122 -4.02 9.70 -5.93
CA ILE A 122 -4.45 10.02 -4.56
C ILE A 122 -5.42 11.20 -4.55
N ASP A 123 -5.16 12.22 -5.36
CA ASP A 123 -6.00 13.42 -5.44
C ASP A 123 -7.41 13.08 -5.96
N ARG A 124 -7.50 12.32 -7.05
CA ARG A 124 -8.77 11.85 -7.63
C ARG A 124 -9.56 10.95 -6.67
N ASN A 125 -8.86 10.20 -5.83
CA ASN A 125 -9.45 9.21 -4.92
C ASN A 125 -9.45 9.66 -3.46
N TRP A 126 -9.29 10.96 -3.19
CA TRP A 126 -9.02 11.46 -1.84
C TRP A 126 -10.07 11.04 -0.81
N VAL A 127 -11.35 11.23 -1.14
CA VAL A 127 -12.47 10.88 -0.25
C VAL A 127 -12.54 9.38 -0.02
N LEU A 128 -12.24 8.56 -1.03
CA LEU A 128 -12.24 7.10 -0.91
C LEU A 128 -11.09 6.61 -0.02
N LEU A 129 -9.90 7.24 -0.12
CA LEU A 129 -8.71 6.86 0.65
C LEU A 129 -8.75 7.35 2.10
N PHE A 130 -9.30 8.54 2.36
CA PHE A 130 -9.20 9.20 3.67
C PHE A 130 -10.54 9.47 4.35
N GLY A 131 -11.67 9.22 3.69
CA GLY A 131 -12.99 9.61 4.15
C GLY A 131 -13.30 11.10 3.92
N THR A 132 -14.56 11.47 4.15
CA THR A 132 -15.10 12.83 3.91
C THR A 132 -14.55 13.89 4.86
N HIS A 133 -14.12 13.49 6.06
CA HIS A 133 -13.69 14.41 7.11
C HIS A 133 -12.21 14.82 7.02
N PHE A 134 -11.40 14.13 6.21
CA PHE A 134 -9.97 14.39 6.11
C PHE A 134 -9.67 15.47 5.07
N LYS A 135 -9.26 16.67 5.53
CA LYS A 135 -9.00 17.81 4.65
C LYS A 135 -7.63 17.72 3.95
N GLN A 136 -7.59 18.05 2.66
CA GLN A 136 -6.36 18.22 1.89
C GLN A 136 -5.56 19.42 2.40
N LYS A 137 -4.32 19.18 2.87
CA LYS A 137 -3.36 20.24 3.22
C LYS A 137 -2.47 20.55 2.04
N LYS A 138 -2.20 21.81 1.72
CA LYS A 138 -1.35 22.21 0.57
C LYS A 138 0.03 21.52 0.49
N SER A 139 0.57 21.06 1.62
CA SER A 139 1.88 20.39 1.71
C SER A 139 1.84 18.85 1.56
N TRP A 140 0.68 18.25 1.27
CA TRP A 140 0.55 16.78 1.23
C TRP A 140 1.45 16.14 0.15
N VAL A 141 1.65 16.82 -0.99
CA VAL A 141 2.55 16.35 -2.06
C VAL A 141 4.00 16.23 -1.57
N GLY A 142 4.48 17.19 -0.77
CA GLY A 142 5.81 17.11 -0.16
C GLY A 142 5.91 15.98 0.87
N THR A 143 4.79 15.66 1.55
CA THR A 143 4.74 14.54 2.50
C THR A 143 4.85 13.19 1.78
N ILE A 144 4.25 13.07 0.58
CA ILE A 144 4.40 11.90 -0.29
C ILE A 144 5.86 11.71 -0.71
N ALA A 145 6.52 12.76 -1.22
CA ALA A 145 7.92 12.68 -1.63
C ALA A 145 8.84 12.31 -0.45
N GLY A 146 8.58 12.89 0.73
CA GLY A 146 9.30 12.57 1.96
C GLY A 146 9.10 11.11 2.38
N ALA A 147 7.85 10.62 2.39
CA ALA A 147 7.55 9.23 2.74
C ALA A 147 8.18 8.22 1.77
N LEU A 148 8.13 8.48 0.46
CA LEU A 148 8.82 7.63 -0.53
C LEU A 148 10.33 7.54 -0.25
N SER A 149 10.94 8.66 0.11
CA SER A 149 12.37 8.73 0.44
C SER A 149 12.73 7.99 1.74
N VAL A 150 11.96 8.21 2.81
CA VAL A 150 12.16 7.58 4.14
C VAL A 150 12.12 6.05 4.07
N TYR A 151 11.24 5.52 3.21
CA TYR A 151 11.01 4.08 3.02
C TYR A 151 11.65 3.52 1.75
N ASN A 152 12.57 4.28 1.13
CA ASN A 152 13.38 3.78 0.02
C ASN A 152 14.26 2.61 0.49
N ASN A 153 14.45 1.61 -0.37
CA ASN A 153 15.16 0.36 -0.08
C ASN A 153 14.55 -0.52 1.02
N THR A 154 13.30 -0.25 1.45
CA THR A 154 12.52 -1.12 2.33
C THR A 154 11.16 -1.47 1.71
N PHE A 155 10.26 -0.51 1.55
CA PHE A 155 9.00 -0.73 0.83
C PHE A 155 9.06 -0.25 -0.62
N PHE A 156 9.80 0.82 -0.88
CA PHE A 156 9.85 1.48 -2.18
C PHE A 156 11.24 1.42 -2.79
N MET A 157 11.29 1.51 -4.12
CA MET A 157 12.52 1.63 -4.89
C MET A 157 12.44 2.89 -5.76
N SER A 158 13.46 3.76 -5.66
CA SER A 158 13.68 4.85 -6.60
C SER A 158 14.14 4.32 -7.96
N GLY A 159 13.53 4.80 -9.03
CA GLY A 159 13.90 4.55 -10.42
C GLY A 159 14.98 5.48 -10.96
N SER A 160 15.50 6.42 -10.15
CA SER A 160 16.42 7.45 -10.63
C SER A 160 17.67 6.92 -11.33
N VAL A 161 18.23 5.82 -10.83
CA VAL A 161 19.40 5.17 -11.45
C VAL A 161 18.98 4.34 -12.66
N ALA A 162 17.84 3.66 -12.58
CA ALA A 162 17.38 2.74 -13.62
C ALA A 162 16.87 3.47 -14.88
N LEU A 163 16.25 4.65 -14.70
CA LEU A 163 15.60 5.43 -15.76
C LEU A 163 16.38 6.69 -16.13
N GLY A 164 17.42 7.06 -15.38
CA GLY A 164 18.16 8.31 -15.58
C GLY A 164 17.41 9.58 -15.19
N GLU A 165 16.19 9.45 -14.64
CA GLU A 165 15.30 10.55 -14.28
C GLU A 165 14.80 10.44 -12.85
N THR A 166 14.71 11.56 -12.14
CA THR A 166 14.19 11.59 -10.77
C THR A 166 12.67 11.45 -10.71
N GLY A 167 12.14 11.06 -9.54
CA GLY A 167 10.69 11.08 -9.30
C GLY A 167 9.94 9.80 -9.67
N TRP A 168 10.63 8.78 -10.17
CA TRP A 168 10.06 7.48 -10.51
C TRP A 168 10.17 6.50 -9.33
N TRP A 169 9.08 5.80 -9.01
CA TRP A 169 9.00 4.91 -7.84
C TRP A 169 8.22 3.64 -8.14
N ARG A 170 8.60 2.53 -7.50
CA ARG A 170 7.84 1.27 -7.52
C ARG A 170 7.88 0.57 -6.17
N LEU A 171 7.01 -0.43 -5.99
CA LEU A 171 7.14 -1.39 -4.89
C LEU A 171 8.45 -2.17 -5.04
N LEU A 172 9.22 -2.24 -3.96
CA LEU A 172 10.46 -3.01 -3.91
C LEU A 172 10.18 -4.52 -3.87
N HIS A 173 9.18 -4.91 -3.10
CA HIS A 173 8.79 -6.30 -2.87
C HIS A 173 7.38 -6.56 -3.38
N SER A 174 7.04 -7.82 -3.61
CA SER A 174 5.70 -8.21 -4.07
C SER A 174 4.70 -8.33 -2.91
N PHE A 175 4.82 -7.51 -1.87
CA PHE A 175 3.92 -7.57 -0.73
C PHE A 175 2.52 -7.09 -1.10
N SER A 176 1.50 -7.77 -0.58
CA SER A 176 0.16 -7.20 -0.50
C SER A 176 0.16 -6.00 0.46
N PRO A 177 -0.80 -5.07 0.34
CA PRO A 177 -0.98 -3.98 1.30
C PRO A 177 -1.13 -4.48 2.74
N ALA A 178 -1.76 -5.64 2.95
CA ALA A 178 -1.94 -6.23 4.27
C ALA A 178 -0.62 -6.73 4.88
N VAL A 179 0.23 -7.42 4.09
CA VAL A 179 1.56 -7.86 4.53
C VAL A 179 2.44 -6.66 4.85
N ALA A 180 2.51 -5.69 3.94
CA ALA A 180 3.34 -4.51 4.11
C ALA A 180 2.90 -3.67 5.33
N ALA A 181 1.60 -3.52 5.55
CA ALA A 181 1.06 -2.84 6.71
C ALA A 181 1.37 -3.58 8.02
N HIS A 182 1.32 -4.92 8.01
CA HIS A 182 1.69 -5.74 9.18
C HIS A 182 3.16 -5.53 9.55
N ILE A 183 4.08 -5.59 8.58
CA ILE A 183 5.51 -5.31 8.80
C ILE A 183 5.71 -3.89 9.35
N ASN A 184 5.08 -2.88 8.73
CA ASN A 184 5.23 -1.49 9.15
C ASN A 184 4.67 -1.23 10.56
N LEU A 185 3.59 -1.91 10.95
CA LEU A 185 3.02 -1.84 12.29
C LEU A 185 4.00 -2.40 13.34
N GLU A 186 4.56 -3.58 13.10
CA GLU A 186 5.52 -4.20 14.03
C GLU A 186 6.80 -3.36 14.17
N LEU A 187 7.33 -2.85 13.05
CA LEU A 187 8.46 -1.91 13.08
C LEU A 187 8.16 -0.64 13.88
N SER A 188 6.92 -0.15 13.84
CA SER A 188 6.51 1.04 14.58
C SER A 188 6.44 0.78 16.10
N LYS A 189 6.05 -0.44 16.52
CA LYS A 189 6.03 -0.83 17.94
C LYS A 189 7.44 -0.90 18.54
N GLU A 190 8.42 -1.35 17.76
CA GLU A 190 9.81 -1.44 18.22
C GLU A 190 10.50 -0.08 18.32
N LYS A 191 10.20 0.86 17.41
CA LYS A 191 10.74 2.22 17.45
C LYS A 191 10.38 2.98 18.74
N ILE A 192 9.25 2.63 19.38
CA ILE A 192 8.81 3.26 20.63
C ILE A 192 9.69 2.83 21.82
N LYS A 193 10.37 1.68 21.74
CA LYS A 193 11.28 1.18 22.77
C LYS A 193 12.72 1.68 22.53
N GLY A 194 12.96 2.98 22.78
CA GLY A 194 14.30 3.46 23.13
C GLY A 194 15.19 4.08 22.04
N ARG A 195 14.66 4.66 20.95
CA ARG A 195 15.47 5.49 20.01
C ARG A 195 14.91 6.91 19.83
N PRO A 196 15.78 7.93 19.65
CA PRO A 196 15.35 9.29 19.34
C PRO A 196 14.66 9.36 17.97
N ARG A 197 13.60 10.19 17.91
CA ARG A 197 12.62 10.35 16.81
C ARG A 197 13.20 10.76 15.44
N ASN A 198 14.50 11.02 15.33
CA ASN A 198 15.16 11.68 14.20
C ASN A 198 15.87 10.75 13.21
N TYR A 199 15.69 9.42 13.31
CA TYR A 199 16.17 8.52 12.26
C TYR A 199 15.24 8.57 11.04
N LEU A 200 15.67 9.31 10.01
CA LEU A 200 14.90 9.57 8.79
C LEU A 200 14.77 8.35 7.87
N ASN A 201 15.56 7.28 8.07
CA ASN A 201 15.47 6.06 7.26
C ASN A 201 15.07 4.87 8.13
N VAL A 202 14.17 4.04 7.61
CA VAL A 202 13.93 2.73 8.21
C VAL A 202 15.21 1.90 8.06
N ASP A 203 15.74 1.41 9.19
CA ASP A 203 16.92 0.56 9.18
C ASP A 203 16.64 -0.70 8.32
N LYS A 204 17.32 -0.79 7.19
CA LYS A 204 17.15 -1.85 6.20
C LYS A 204 17.40 -3.24 6.80
N ARG A 205 18.36 -3.35 7.73
CA ARG A 205 18.63 -4.63 8.41
C ARG A 205 17.46 -5.01 9.30
N LEU A 206 16.99 -4.06 10.12
CA LEU A 206 15.83 -4.27 10.99
C LEU A 206 14.59 -4.67 10.19
N PHE A 207 14.35 -4.00 9.06
CA PHE A 207 13.26 -4.31 8.16
C PHE A 207 13.28 -5.77 7.67
N PHE A 208 14.41 -6.24 7.13
CA PHE A 208 14.51 -7.61 6.62
C PHE A 208 14.45 -8.65 7.72
N THR A 209 15.09 -8.39 8.86
CA THR A 209 14.99 -9.26 10.03
C THR A 209 13.53 -9.39 10.47
N LYS A 210 12.80 -8.27 10.56
CA LYS A 210 11.40 -8.29 10.96
C LYS A 210 10.51 -9.01 9.94
N ALA A 211 10.70 -8.75 8.66
CA ALA A 211 9.95 -9.43 7.61
C ALA A 211 10.19 -10.95 7.64
N ALA A 212 11.43 -11.39 7.89
CA ALA A 212 11.76 -12.81 8.03
C ALA A 212 11.14 -13.44 9.29
N GLU A 213 11.20 -12.77 10.45
CA GLU A 213 10.56 -13.22 11.69
C GLU A 213 9.03 -13.39 11.54
N LEU A 214 8.40 -12.52 10.76
CA LEU A 214 6.97 -12.59 10.45
C LEU A 214 6.62 -13.63 9.36
N GLY A 215 7.62 -14.36 8.83
CA GLY A 215 7.42 -15.41 7.83
C GLY A 215 7.29 -14.90 6.39
N TYR A 216 7.70 -13.66 6.10
CA TYR A 216 7.60 -13.06 4.76
C TYR A 216 8.93 -13.07 3.98
N LYS A 217 9.88 -13.91 4.39
CA LYS A 217 11.23 -13.97 3.78
C LYS A 217 11.16 -14.25 2.27
N ASP A 218 10.31 -15.17 1.85
CA ASP A 218 10.22 -15.61 0.44
C ASP A 218 9.60 -14.55 -0.48
N LEU A 219 8.94 -13.54 0.09
CA LEU A 219 8.35 -12.42 -0.65
C LEU A 219 9.33 -11.26 -0.86
N ILE A 220 10.51 -11.32 -0.24
CA ILE A 220 11.57 -10.32 -0.35
C ILE A 220 12.38 -10.60 -1.62
N LYS A 221 12.31 -9.67 -2.58
CA LYS A 221 13.17 -9.70 -3.77
C LYS A 221 14.61 -9.39 -3.41
N ASP A 222 15.53 -10.26 -3.80
CA ASP A 222 16.96 -9.96 -3.78
C ASP A 222 17.27 -8.82 -4.76
N ILE A 223 17.93 -7.78 -4.25
CA ILE A 223 18.28 -6.58 -5.02
C ILE A 223 19.41 -6.87 -6.03
N GLY A 224 19.94 -8.11 -6.05
CA GLY A 224 21.10 -8.54 -6.84
C GLY A 224 20.85 -8.88 -8.31
N ASP A 225 19.58 -9.10 -8.74
CA ASP A 225 19.27 -9.63 -10.08
C ASP A 225 18.82 -8.57 -11.10
N GLN A 226 19.13 -7.29 -10.90
CA GLN A 226 19.04 -6.35 -12.02
C GLN A 226 20.34 -6.41 -12.83
N PRO A 227 20.30 -6.84 -14.11
CA PRO A 227 21.46 -6.70 -14.97
C PRO A 227 21.83 -5.20 -15.05
N PRO A 228 23.11 -4.83 -15.02
CA PRO A 228 23.51 -3.46 -15.24
C PRO A 228 22.97 -3.02 -16.60
N CYS A 229 22.04 -2.07 -16.60
CA CYS A 229 21.52 -1.48 -17.82
C CYS A 229 22.73 -0.88 -18.56
N LYS A 230 23.06 -1.46 -19.73
CA LYS A 230 24.19 -1.01 -20.55
C LYS A 230 23.99 0.47 -20.82
N LYS A 231 24.92 1.32 -20.36
CA LYS A 231 24.99 2.72 -20.76
C LYS A 231 25.05 2.75 -22.28
N MET A 232 23.96 3.14 -22.93
CA MET A 232 24.02 3.51 -24.34
C MET A 232 24.78 4.84 -24.36
N ARG A 233 26.07 4.75 -24.68
CA ARG A 233 26.91 5.90 -24.94
C ARG A 233 26.31 6.60 -26.17
N LEU A 234 25.75 7.79 -25.98
CA LEU A 234 25.47 8.70 -27.08
C LEU A 234 26.84 9.15 -27.59
N ASP A 235 27.33 8.49 -28.63
CA ASP A 235 28.45 9.03 -29.40
C ASP A 235 27.90 10.22 -30.19
N SER A 236 28.35 11.39 -29.73
CA SER A 236 28.15 12.68 -30.35
C SER A 236 29.14 12.81 -31.51
N GLU A 237 28.70 12.54 -32.74
CA GLU A 237 29.35 13.06 -33.94
C GLU A 237 28.26 13.47 -34.94
N CYS A 238 28.00 14.78 -35.02
CA CYS A 238 27.26 15.41 -36.10
C CYS A 238 28.20 16.43 -36.73
N GLU A 239 28.99 15.99 -37.69
CA GLU A 239 29.72 16.88 -38.61
C GLU A 239 28.77 17.33 -39.74
N PRO A 240 28.83 18.60 -40.17
CA PRO A 240 27.87 19.16 -41.11
C PRO A 240 28.21 18.75 -42.55
N SER A 241 27.26 18.07 -43.21
CA SER A 241 27.37 17.78 -44.65
C SER A 241 26.77 18.92 -45.47
N THR A 242 27.67 19.70 -46.08
CA THR A 242 27.41 20.67 -47.16
C THR A 242 26.49 20.06 -48.24
N SER A 243 25.34 20.70 -48.50
CA SER A 243 24.46 20.35 -49.61
C SER A 243 24.37 21.51 -50.59
N GLN A 244 25.07 21.30 -51.71
CA GLN A 244 24.86 21.74 -53.10
C GLN A 244 23.84 22.84 -53.43
N GLU A 245 24.36 23.80 -54.21
CA GLU A 245 23.67 24.80 -55.02
C GLU A 245 22.59 24.19 -55.92
N PHE A 246 21.43 24.85 -55.98
CA PHE A 246 20.54 24.79 -57.13
C PHE A 246 20.28 26.22 -57.62
N ALA A 247 20.74 26.47 -58.84
CA ALA A 247 20.43 27.66 -59.62
C ALA A 247 18.94 27.68 -59.99
N TYR A 248 18.33 28.88 -59.93
CA TYR A 248 17.07 29.16 -60.61
C TYR A 248 17.35 30.19 -61.70
N ASP A 249 17.21 29.76 -62.95
CA ASP A 249 16.98 30.64 -64.09
C ASP A 249 15.53 31.13 -64.04
N VAL A 250 15.33 32.43 -64.25
CA VAL A 250 14.02 33.05 -64.50
C VAL A 250 14.19 33.92 -65.75
N GLU A 251 13.38 33.61 -66.76
CA GLU A 251 13.15 34.43 -67.97
C GLU A 251 12.49 35.77 -67.64
#